data_AF-A0A3A8QU04-F1
#
_entry.id   AF-A0A3A8QU04-F1
#
_cell.length_a   1.000
_cell.length_b   1.000
_cell.length_c   1.000
_cell.angle_alpha   90.00
_cell.angle_beta   90.00
_cell.angle_gamma   90.00
#
_symmetry.space_group_name_H-M   'P 1'
#
loop_
_entity.id
_entity.type
_entity.pdbx_description
1 polymer ?
#
loop_
_entity_poly.entity_id
_entity_poly.type
_entity_poly.pdbx_seq_one_letter_code
_entity_poly.pdbx_strand_id
1 'polypeptide(L)'
;MIQSPGTSDVTIAFIEAALADPATPALASYPPSIGTACGLANCYANSYTTEYWDDPTLNDNLATAFVEMLNWAKEIYPAQAATYQSMRTAYGDFLRRAQMPQPQPAWAQQYDSQMQPRWARSWEAPAIAGQESQDVMWALLRLYQLDPGVPANRAAVGTALAYLETVDYANDTLLSRYIELDDTAPSNIGFYTVKAGGYPARFSTAPPTYQNYAWEVPSQLAAIRAEHNRLATDTTVMKRSCQQLRADTAQAVDAAVNNERWITTYSPAGPRSGATPGDYLDTATFVRNLRTLAEFVTRTTTDCTAWNY
;
A
#
# COMPACT_ATOMS: atom_id res chain seq x y z
N MET A 1 1.35 -15.66 -16.34
CA MET A 1 1.40 -14.39 -17.07
C MET A 1 0.04 -13.72 -16.93
N ILE A 2 -0.10 -12.81 -15.98
CA ILE A 2 -1.26 -11.91 -15.93
C ILE A 2 -0.86 -10.75 -16.83
N GLN A 3 -1.45 -10.67 -18.01
CA GLN A 3 -1.32 -9.48 -18.85
C GLN A 3 -2.08 -8.36 -18.14
N SER A 4 -1.35 -7.44 -17.52
CA SER A 4 -1.85 -6.09 -17.28
C SER A 4 -2.10 -5.47 -18.66
N PRO A 5 -3.31 -4.99 -18.99
CA PRO A 5 -3.50 -4.10 -20.12
C PRO A 5 -2.61 -2.85 -19.93
N GLY A 6 -2.26 -2.21 -21.05
CA GLY A 6 -1.19 -1.21 -21.14
C GLY A 6 -1.20 -0.14 -20.04
N THR A 7 -0.01 0.16 -19.55
CA THR A 7 0.30 1.14 -18.49
C THR A 7 -0.16 2.58 -18.80
N SER A 8 -0.65 2.87 -20.01
CA SER A 8 -1.13 4.21 -20.39
C SER A 8 -2.49 4.56 -19.77
N ASP A 9 -3.41 3.62 -19.68
CA ASP A 9 -4.82 3.94 -19.40
C ASP A 9 -5.10 4.04 -17.89
N VAL A 10 -4.46 3.18 -17.10
CA VAL A 10 -4.48 3.25 -15.62
C VAL A 10 -3.86 4.55 -15.10
N THR A 11 -2.85 5.08 -15.80
CA THR A 11 -2.18 6.33 -15.40
C THR A 11 -3.06 7.55 -15.64
N ILE A 12 -3.92 7.53 -16.67
CA ILE A 12 -4.80 8.67 -17.02
C ILE A 12 -5.95 8.79 -16.02
N ALA A 13 -6.70 7.71 -15.74
CA ALA A 13 -7.78 7.74 -14.75
C ALA A 13 -7.29 8.14 -13.35
N PHE A 14 -6.08 7.69 -12.99
CA PHE A 14 -5.43 8.01 -11.72
C PHE A 14 -5.00 9.47 -11.61
N ILE A 15 -4.44 10.04 -12.69
CA ILE A 15 -4.11 11.46 -12.76
C ILE A 15 -5.39 12.29 -12.76
N GLU A 16 -6.44 11.89 -13.48
CA GLU A 16 -7.72 12.61 -13.51
C GLU A 16 -8.44 12.59 -12.15
N ALA A 17 -8.39 11.49 -11.40
CA ALA A 17 -8.93 11.42 -10.04
C ALA A 17 -8.11 12.25 -9.02
N ALA A 18 -6.78 12.25 -9.15
CA ALA A 18 -5.90 13.08 -8.34
C ALA A 18 -6.05 14.58 -8.68
N LEU A 19 -6.29 14.90 -9.95
CA LEU A 19 -6.51 16.25 -10.49
C LEU A 19 -8.00 16.66 -10.53
N ALA A 20 -8.91 15.80 -10.06
CA ALA A 20 -10.34 16.05 -10.11
C ALA A 20 -10.68 17.32 -9.31
N ASP A 21 -11.63 18.07 -9.85
CA ASP A 21 -12.13 19.36 -9.38
C ASP A 21 -12.20 19.43 -7.83
N PRO A 22 -11.69 20.49 -7.17
CA PRO A 22 -11.96 20.75 -5.75
C PRO A 22 -13.44 20.75 -5.36
N ALA A 23 -14.35 20.87 -6.34
CA ALA A 23 -15.79 20.72 -6.17
C ALA A 23 -16.29 19.26 -6.21
N THR A 24 -15.42 18.28 -6.47
CA THR A 24 -15.71 16.86 -6.26
C THR A 24 -16.05 16.70 -4.78
N PRO A 25 -17.27 16.25 -4.42
CA PRO A 25 -17.72 16.29 -3.03
C PRO A 25 -16.78 15.49 -2.12
N ALA A 26 -16.61 15.95 -0.88
CA ALA A 26 -16.06 15.10 0.16
C ALA A 26 -17.05 13.93 0.36
N LEU A 27 -16.71 12.74 -0.12
CA LEU A 27 -17.58 11.58 -0.03
C LEU A 27 -16.78 10.36 0.37
N ALA A 28 -17.15 9.85 1.54
CA ALA A 28 -16.98 8.46 1.90
C ALA A 28 -18.24 8.07 2.68
N SER A 29 -19.42 8.18 2.05
CA SER A 29 -20.59 7.52 2.63
C SER A 29 -20.32 6.02 2.59
N TYR A 30 -20.57 5.34 3.70
CA TYR A 30 -20.47 3.89 3.73
C TYR A 30 -21.38 3.28 2.66
N PRO A 31 -20.85 2.39 1.79
CA PRO A 31 -21.73 1.56 1.00
C PRO A 31 -22.54 0.67 1.95
N PRO A 32 -23.72 0.20 1.55
CA PRO A 32 -24.50 -0.74 2.36
C PRO A 32 -23.65 -1.93 2.79
N SER A 33 -23.69 -2.29 4.08
CA SER A 33 -22.95 -3.44 4.60
C SER A 33 -23.30 -4.70 3.81
N ILE A 34 -22.24 -5.40 3.39
CA ILE A 34 -22.32 -6.67 2.67
C ILE A 34 -22.89 -7.77 3.58
N GLY A 35 -22.60 -7.72 4.88
CA GLY A 35 -23.02 -8.70 5.88
C GLY A 35 -24.47 -8.52 6.36
N THR A 36 -25.01 -7.30 6.36
CA THR A 36 -26.29 -7.01 7.04
C THR A 36 -27.37 -6.37 6.16
N ALA A 37 -27.04 -5.47 5.22
CA ALA A 37 -28.04 -4.58 4.61
C ALA A 37 -28.52 -5.00 3.21
N CYS A 38 -27.62 -5.42 2.32
CA CYS A 38 -27.99 -5.73 0.93
C CYS A 38 -28.11 -7.23 0.64
N GLY A 39 -27.51 -8.08 1.49
CA GLY A 39 -27.39 -9.52 1.25
C GLY A 39 -26.40 -9.83 0.12
N LEU A 40 -25.69 -10.96 0.29
CA LEU A 40 -24.58 -11.43 -0.56
C LEU A 40 -24.89 -11.54 -2.08
N ALA A 41 -26.17 -11.57 -2.47
CA ALA A 41 -26.60 -11.73 -3.86
C ALA A 41 -26.98 -10.41 -4.58
N ASN A 42 -27.37 -9.35 -3.84
CA ASN A 42 -27.75 -8.08 -4.46
C ASN A 42 -26.56 -7.11 -4.61
N CYS A 43 -25.46 -7.35 -3.88
CA CYS A 43 -24.20 -6.59 -4.02
C CYS A 43 -23.25 -7.15 -5.09
N TYR A 44 -23.56 -8.31 -5.69
CA TYR A 44 -22.74 -8.86 -6.76
C TYR A 44 -23.07 -8.21 -8.10
N ALA A 45 -22.06 -7.52 -8.63
CA ALA A 45 -21.73 -7.35 -10.05
C ALA A 45 -22.80 -6.76 -10.99
N ASN A 46 -22.35 -5.73 -11.73
CA ASN A 46 -22.85 -5.29 -13.05
C ASN A 46 -23.88 -4.15 -13.11
N SER A 47 -23.96 -3.27 -12.11
CA SER A 47 -24.61 -1.97 -12.32
C SER A 47 -23.63 -0.85 -12.72
N TYR A 48 -22.33 -1.10 -12.67
CA TYR A 48 -21.33 -0.11 -13.07
C TYR A 48 -21.17 -0.12 -14.58
N THR A 49 -21.19 1.07 -15.19
CA THR A 49 -21.04 1.24 -16.64
C THR A 49 -19.57 1.27 -17.08
N THR A 50 -18.64 1.21 -16.14
CA THR A 50 -17.17 1.23 -16.35
C THR A 50 -16.51 0.05 -15.66
N GLU A 51 -15.36 -0.35 -16.20
CA GLU A 51 -14.58 -1.48 -15.68
C GLU A 51 -13.68 -1.04 -14.53
N TYR A 52 -13.32 -1.98 -13.64
CA TYR A 52 -12.63 -1.62 -12.39
C TYR A 52 -11.23 -1.00 -12.57
N TRP A 53 -10.63 -1.18 -13.76
CA TRP A 53 -9.32 -0.60 -14.08
C TRP A 53 -9.39 0.87 -14.53
N ASP A 54 -10.60 1.40 -14.74
CA ASP A 54 -10.84 2.82 -15.03
C ASP A 54 -11.03 3.65 -13.75
N ASP A 55 -10.91 3.02 -12.58
CA ASP A 55 -11.26 3.62 -11.30
C ASP A 55 -10.07 4.11 -10.47
N PRO A 56 -10.29 5.10 -9.58
CA PRO A 56 -9.32 5.46 -8.56
C PRO A 56 -8.88 4.23 -7.75
N THR A 57 -7.59 3.90 -7.85
CA THR A 57 -7.03 2.64 -7.35
C THR A 57 -5.89 2.90 -6.38
N LEU A 58 -5.84 2.12 -5.28
CA LEU A 58 -4.74 2.06 -4.32
C LEU A 58 -4.11 0.66 -4.22
N ASN A 59 -4.74 -0.34 -4.87
CA ASN A 59 -4.27 -1.72 -4.92
C ASN A 59 -2.80 -1.86 -5.37
N ASP A 60 -2.14 -2.91 -4.90
CA ASP A 60 -0.76 -3.29 -5.24
C ASP A 60 0.34 -2.29 -4.79
N ASN A 61 0.14 -1.65 -3.64
CA ASN A 61 1.08 -0.68 -3.03
C ASN A 61 1.40 0.51 -3.96
N LEU A 62 0.37 1.00 -4.66
CA LEU A 62 0.53 2.07 -5.64
C LEU A 62 0.90 3.41 -4.98
N ALA A 63 0.50 3.65 -3.74
CA ALA A 63 0.60 4.98 -3.13
C ALA A 63 2.03 5.39 -2.85
N THR A 64 2.83 4.53 -2.21
CA THR A 64 4.25 4.85 -1.97
C THR A 64 5.03 4.90 -3.28
N ALA A 65 4.76 3.99 -4.21
CA ALA A 65 5.42 3.94 -5.51
C ALA A 65 5.18 5.24 -6.30
N PHE A 66 3.95 5.76 -6.30
CA PHE A 66 3.63 6.99 -7.00
C PHE A 66 4.26 8.24 -6.36
N VAL A 67 4.27 8.32 -5.02
CA VAL A 67 4.96 9.41 -4.31
C VAL A 67 6.45 9.45 -4.65
N GLU A 68 7.13 8.29 -4.62
CA GLU A 68 8.56 8.22 -4.96
C GLU A 68 8.81 8.51 -6.44
N MET A 69 7.96 7.99 -7.34
CA MET A 69 8.06 8.29 -8.78
C MET A 69 7.99 9.80 -9.04
N LEU A 70 7.01 10.50 -8.44
CA LEU A 70 6.89 11.95 -8.59
C LEU A 70 8.04 12.70 -7.94
N ASN A 71 8.58 12.20 -6.81
CA ASN A 71 9.77 12.79 -6.19
C ASN A 71 10.99 12.68 -7.12
N TRP A 72 11.26 11.50 -7.69
CA TRP A 72 12.36 11.32 -8.63
C TRP A 72 12.15 12.09 -9.93
N ALA A 73 10.93 12.13 -10.46
CA ALA A 73 10.63 12.90 -11.66
C ALA A 73 10.93 14.39 -11.47
N LYS A 74 10.61 14.96 -10.30
CA LYS A 74 10.97 16.32 -9.93
C LYS A 74 12.48 16.55 -9.93
N GLU A 75 13.25 15.60 -9.41
CA GLU A 75 14.73 15.67 -9.33
C GLU A 75 15.40 15.51 -10.71
N ILE A 76 14.90 14.58 -11.53
CA ILE A 76 15.45 14.25 -12.85
C ILE A 76 15.08 15.31 -13.90
N TYR A 77 13.88 15.89 -13.80
CA TYR A 77 13.35 16.85 -14.76
C TYR A 77 13.10 18.21 -14.09
N PRO A 78 14.16 18.98 -13.77
CA PRO A 78 14.04 20.22 -13.00
C PRO A 78 13.19 21.29 -13.71
N ALA A 79 13.14 21.29 -15.04
CA ALA A 79 12.29 22.21 -15.82
C ALA A 79 10.78 22.00 -15.56
N GLN A 80 10.38 20.82 -15.11
CA GLN A 80 9.00 20.45 -14.80
C GLN A 80 8.77 20.29 -13.29
N ALA A 81 9.72 20.74 -12.46
CA ALA A 81 9.69 20.51 -11.02
C ALA A 81 8.42 21.07 -10.33
N ALA A 82 7.90 22.19 -10.83
CA ALA A 82 6.65 22.77 -10.35
C ALA A 82 5.45 21.86 -10.66
N THR A 83 5.38 21.29 -11.85
CA THR A 83 4.32 20.35 -12.26
C THR A 83 4.31 19.11 -11.36
N TYR A 84 5.47 18.47 -11.16
CA TYR A 84 5.57 17.31 -10.29
C TYR A 84 5.30 17.65 -8.82
N GLN A 85 5.66 18.86 -8.36
CA GLN A 85 5.24 19.34 -7.04
C GLN A 85 3.71 19.40 -6.93
N SER A 86 3.04 20.04 -7.89
CA SER A 86 1.57 20.15 -7.90
C SER A 86 0.90 18.78 -7.95
N MET A 87 1.42 17.84 -8.74
CA MET A 87 0.92 16.46 -8.77
C MET A 87 1.06 15.75 -7.41
N ARG A 88 2.16 15.96 -6.68
CA ARG A 88 2.32 15.38 -5.32
C ARG A 88 1.33 15.98 -4.33
N THR A 89 1.11 17.29 -4.38
CA THR A 89 0.12 17.96 -3.54
C THR A 89 -1.28 17.40 -3.81
N ALA A 90 -1.67 17.35 -5.09
CA ALA A 90 -2.96 16.82 -5.52
C ALA A 90 -3.14 15.34 -5.12
N TYR A 91 -2.07 14.54 -5.23
CA TYR A 91 -2.11 13.15 -4.79
C TYR A 91 -2.28 13.00 -3.28
N GLY A 92 -1.58 13.81 -2.48
CA GLY A 92 -1.80 13.84 -1.03
C GLY A 92 -3.23 14.24 -0.67
N ASP A 93 -3.81 15.21 -1.37
CA ASP A 93 -5.22 15.59 -1.18
C ASP A 93 -6.16 14.44 -1.51
N PHE A 94 -5.94 13.73 -2.62
CA PHE A 94 -6.69 12.52 -2.97
C PHE A 94 -6.61 11.46 -1.87
N LEU A 95 -5.41 11.13 -1.38
CA LEU A 95 -5.23 10.15 -0.30
C LEU A 95 -6.01 10.54 0.96
N ARG A 96 -6.00 11.82 1.34
CA ARG A 96 -6.79 12.29 2.50
C ARG A 96 -8.29 12.23 2.24
N ARG A 97 -8.75 12.60 1.03
CA ARG A 97 -10.18 12.52 0.66
C ARG A 97 -10.67 11.09 0.59
N ALA A 98 -9.82 10.15 0.20
CA ALA A 98 -10.12 8.72 0.10
C ALA A 98 -10.20 8.03 1.47
N GLN A 99 -9.75 8.69 2.55
CA GLN A 99 -9.85 8.12 3.89
C GLN A 99 -11.33 8.01 4.26
N MET A 100 -11.75 6.80 4.63
CA MET A 100 -13.09 6.56 5.13
C MET A 100 -13.36 7.41 6.39
N PRO A 101 -14.61 7.76 6.69
CA PRO A 101 -14.93 8.49 7.90
C PRO A 101 -14.88 7.54 9.11
N GLN A 102 -15.14 8.09 10.30
CA GLN A 102 -15.52 7.27 11.45
C GLN A 102 -16.75 6.42 11.10
N PRO A 103 -16.87 5.18 11.62
CA PRO A 103 -16.00 4.54 12.63
C PRO A 103 -14.73 3.83 12.10
N GLN A 104 -14.49 3.76 10.79
CA GLN A 104 -13.40 2.97 10.21
C GLN A 104 -12.45 3.81 9.33
N PRO A 105 -11.71 4.77 9.91
CA PRO A 105 -10.95 5.78 9.17
C PRO A 105 -9.65 5.26 8.51
N ALA A 106 -9.79 4.34 7.56
CA ALA A 106 -8.72 3.75 6.76
C ALA A 106 -9.08 3.79 5.26
N TRP A 107 -8.46 2.97 4.43
CA TRP A 107 -8.62 3.02 2.96
C TRP A 107 -9.08 1.68 2.39
N ALA A 108 -9.77 1.75 1.24
CA ALA A 108 -10.12 0.61 0.41
C ALA A 108 -9.08 0.42 -0.70
N GLN A 109 -9.16 -0.72 -1.40
CA GLN A 109 -8.28 -0.99 -2.54
C GLN A 109 -8.66 -0.16 -3.78
N GLN A 110 -9.96 0.08 -4.01
CA GLN A 110 -10.51 0.80 -5.16
C GLN A 110 -11.74 1.62 -4.76
N TYR A 111 -11.99 2.70 -5.49
CA TYR A 111 -13.12 3.60 -5.26
C TYR A 111 -13.84 3.90 -6.58
N ASP A 112 -15.12 4.22 -6.56
CA ASP A 112 -15.82 4.72 -7.76
C ASP A 112 -15.59 6.23 -7.99
N SER A 113 -16.21 6.78 -9.04
CA SER A 113 -16.15 8.21 -9.35
C SER A 113 -16.76 9.11 -8.26
N GLN A 114 -17.49 8.54 -7.31
CA GLN A 114 -18.07 9.22 -6.16
C GLN A 114 -17.24 8.98 -4.88
N MET A 115 -16.05 8.39 -4.99
CA MET A 115 -15.15 8.07 -3.88
C MET A 115 -15.74 7.07 -2.88
N GLN A 116 -16.66 6.20 -3.31
CA GLN A 116 -17.16 5.09 -2.50
C GLN A 116 -16.31 3.84 -2.74
N PRO A 117 -15.94 3.07 -1.69
CA PRO A 117 -15.28 1.77 -1.87
C PRO A 117 -16.05 0.89 -2.85
N ARG A 118 -15.35 0.36 -3.85
CA ARG A 118 -15.98 -0.46 -4.90
C ARG A 118 -15.30 -1.81 -5.07
N TRP A 119 -16.00 -2.68 -5.79
CA TRP A 119 -15.48 -3.96 -6.23
C TRP A 119 -14.39 -3.77 -7.29
N ALA A 120 -13.33 -4.58 -7.19
CA ALA A 120 -12.43 -4.84 -8.31
C ALA A 120 -12.71 -6.21 -8.93
N ARG A 121 -11.79 -7.17 -8.76
CA ARG A 121 -12.02 -8.54 -9.21
C ARG A 121 -13.14 -9.16 -8.38
N SER A 122 -13.67 -10.27 -8.87
CA SER A 122 -14.84 -10.90 -8.27
C SER A 122 -14.62 -11.40 -6.84
N TRP A 123 -13.39 -11.38 -6.30
CA TRP A 123 -13.04 -11.71 -4.91
C TRP A 123 -12.46 -10.52 -4.11
N GLU A 124 -12.48 -9.31 -4.67
CA GLU A 124 -11.98 -8.07 -4.06
C GLU A 124 -13.18 -7.15 -3.80
N ALA A 125 -13.90 -7.48 -2.73
CA ALA A 125 -15.10 -6.76 -2.35
C ALA A 125 -14.76 -5.41 -1.69
N PRO A 126 -15.68 -4.42 -1.73
CA PRO A 126 -15.60 -3.19 -0.97
C PRO A 126 -15.34 -3.50 0.51
N ALA A 127 -14.23 -3.01 1.01
CA ALA A 127 -13.73 -3.29 2.36
C ALA A 127 -12.72 -2.23 2.76
N ILE A 128 -12.48 -2.07 4.05
CA ILE A 128 -11.18 -1.54 4.47
C ILE A 128 -10.12 -2.56 4.08
N ALA A 129 -9.07 -2.08 3.43
CA ALA A 129 -7.98 -2.86 2.89
C ALA A 129 -6.73 -2.71 3.78
N GLY A 130 -6.38 -3.76 4.53
CA GLY A 130 -5.32 -3.70 5.54
C GLY A 130 -3.93 -3.42 4.96
N GLN A 131 -3.60 -3.94 3.78
CA GLN A 131 -2.30 -3.70 3.13
C GLN A 131 -2.23 -2.30 2.53
N GLU A 132 -3.23 -1.95 1.74
CA GLU A 132 -3.29 -0.69 1.00
C GLU A 132 -3.43 0.50 1.97
N SER A 133 -4.13 0.34 3.08
CA SER A 133 -4.17 1.35 4.15
C SER A 133 -2.79 1.63 4.74
N GLN A 134 -1.97 0.59 4.94
CA GLN A 134 -0.61 0.76 5.43
C GLN A 134 0.30 1.44 4.40
N ASP A 135 0.14 1.10 3.12
CA ASP A 135 0.87 1.76 2.02
C ASP A 135 0.50 3.25 1.92
N VAL A 136 -0.79 3.60 2.00
CA VAL A 136 -1.23 5.00 2.06
C VAL A 136 -0.66 5.72 3.28
N MET A 137 -0.61 5.07 4.45
CA MET A 137 -0.01 5.68 5.63
C MET A 137 1.46 6.01 5.40
N TRP A 138 2.24 5.09 4.82
CA TRP A 138 3.63 5.37 4.45
C TRP A 138 3.75 6.49 3.41
N ALA A 139 2.88 6.51 2.39
CA ALA A 139 2.86 7.55 1.37
C ALA A 139 2.57 8.94 1.97
N LEU A 140 1.60 9.04 2.88
CA LEU A 140 1.26 10.28 3.59
C LEU A 140 2.38 10.74 4.53
N LEU A 141 3.01 9.84 5.28
CA LEU A 141 4.18 10.17 6.11
C LEU A 141 5.34 10.67 5.24
N ARG A 142 5.57 10.05 4.08
CA ARG A 142 6.58 10.49 3.13
C ARG A 142 6.27 11.85 2.52
N LEU A 143 5.01 12.11 2.16
CA LEU A 143 4.58 13.44 1.68
C LEU A 143 4.77 14.51 2.76
N TYR A 144 4.45 14.21 4.02
CA TYR A 144 4.70 15.12 5.14
C TYR A 144 6.19 15.37 5.38
N GLN A 145 7.02 14.33 5.23
CA GLN A 145 8.47 14.47 5.32
C GLN A 145 9.03 15.39 4.22
N LEU A 146 8.50 15.28 3.00
CA LEU A 146 8.89 16.12 1.85
C LEU A 146 8.34 17.55 1.92
N ASP A 147 7.18 17.74 2.56
CA ASP A 147 6.53 19.03 2.75
C ASP A 147 5.84 19.11 4.13
N PRO A 148 6.60 19.51 5.18
CA PRO A 148 6.08 19.66 6.53
C PRO A 148 5.00 20.74 6.67
N GLY A 149 4.83 21.61 5.66
CA GLY A 149 3.79 22.63 5.62
C GLY A 149 2.36 22.07 5.51
N VAL A 150 2.21 20.76 5.27
CA VAL A 150 0.92 20.08 5.13
C VAL A 150 0.71 19.07 6.28
N PRO A 151 0.48 19.54 7.53
CA PRO A 151 0.35 18.65 8.70
C PRO A 151 -0.85 17.70 8.63
N ALA A 152 -1.83 18.00 7.76
CA ALA A 152 -2.97 17.13 7.48
C ALA A 152 -2.55 15.75 6.97
N ASN A 153 -1.41 15.63 6.26
CA ASN A 153 -0.84 14.34 5.86
C ASN A 153 -0.60 13.44 7.09
N ARG A 154 0.16 13.94 8.06
CA ARG A 154 0.49 13.21 9.29
C ARG A 154 -0.75 12.98 10.17
N ALA A 155 -1.64 13.97 10.26
CA ALA A 155 -2.87 13.85 11.04
C ALA A 155 -3.77 12.69 10.55
N ALA A 156 -3.95 12.55 9.23
CA ALA A 156 -4.71 11.45 8.64
C ALA A 156 -4.13 10.08 9.01
N VAL A 157 -2.80 9.95 9.02
CA VAL A 157 -2.11 8.72 9.47
C VAL A 157 -2.40 8.44 10.93
N GLY A 158 -2.33 9.45 11.81
CA GLY A 158 -2.66 9.28 13.23
C GLY A 158 -4.09 8.75 13.45
N THR A 159 -5.06 9.25 12.68
CA THR A 159 -6.46 8.78 12.75
C THR A 159 -6.60 7.32 12.27
N ALA A 160 -5.98 6.96 11.15
CA ALA A 160 -6.02 5.59 10.63
C ALA A 160 -5.31 4.59 11.53
N LEU A 161 -4.16 4.97 12.05
CA LEU A 161 -3.36 4.14 12.96
C LEU A 161 -4.17 3.78 14.21
N ALA A 162 -4.88 4.75 14.80
CA ALA A 162 -5.72 4.51 15.97
C ALA A 162 -6.83 3.49 15.69
N TYR A 163 -7.40 3.48 14.49
CA TYR A 163 -8.41 2.50 14.09
C TYR A 163 -7.80 1.13 13.78
N LEU A 164 -6.74 1.07 12.97
CA LEU A 164 -6.16 -0.19 12.51
C LEU A 164 -5.56 -1.02 13.65
N GLU A 165 -5.13 -0.38 14.74
CA GLU A 165 -4.71 -1.09 15.95
C GLU A 165 -5.84 -1.77 16.70
N THR A 166 -7.09 -1.32 16.52
CA THR A 166 -8.26 -1.99 17.11
C THR A 166 -8.64 -3.27 16.36
N VAL A 167 -8.16 -3.43 15.12
CA VAL A 167 -8.50 -4.57 14.24
C VAL A 167 -7.29 -5.47 13.97
N ASP A 168 -6.13 -5.14 14.53
CA ASP A 168 -4.99 -6.05 14.62
C ASP A 168 -5.32 -7.17 15.60
N TYR A 169 -5.50 -8.38 15.07
CA TYR A 169 -5.88 -9.55 15.85
C TYR A 169 -4.68 -10.41 16.25
N ALA A 170 -3.46 -10.01 15.86
CA ALA A 170 -2.26 -10.82 15.98
C ALA A 170 -1.09 -10.07 16.63
N ASN A 171 -1.37 -9.07 17.48
CA ASN A 171 -0.39 -8.33 18.27
C ASN A 171 0.76 -7.76 17.42
N ASP A 172 0.45 -6.88 16.46
CA ASP A 172 1.41 -6.23 15.55
C ASP A 172 2.10 -7.18 14.57
N THR A 173 1.55 -8.38 14.34
CA THR A 173 2.15 -9.31 13.36
C THR A 173 1.34 -9.44 12.07
N LEU A 174 0.00 -9.42 12.15
CA LEU A 174 -0.87 -9.65 11.00
C LEU A 174 -2.11 -8.76 11.04
N LEU A 175 -2.49 -8.26 9.87
CA LEU A 175 -3.78 -7.64 9.60
C LEU A 175 -4.55 -8.47 8.59
N SER A 176 -5.88 -8.39 8.67
CA SER A 176 -6.75 -8.94 7.65
C SER A 176 -6.61 -8.10 6.38
N ARG A 177 -6.52 -8.75 5.22
CA ARG A 177 -6.46 -8.03 3.95
C ARG A 177 -7.72 -7.21 3.71
N TYR A 178 -8.88 -7.78 4.03
CA TYR A 178 -10.17 -7.10 3.94
C TYR A 178 -10.88 -7.16 5.28
N ILE A 179 -11.35 -6.00 5.74
CA ILE A 179 -12.15 -5.81 6.95
C ILE A 179 -13.50 -5.24 6.50
N GLU A 180 -14.57 -5.79 7.06
CA GLU A 180 -15.95 -5.42 6.71
C GLU A 180 -16.19 -3.91 6.80
N LEU A 181 -16.92 -3.34 5.83
CA LEU A 181 -17.47 -1.99 5.94
C LEU A 181 -18.79 -2.02 6.70
N ASP A 182 -18.88 -1.21 7.76
CA ASP A 182 -20.11 -1.03 8.53
C ASP A 182 -20.11 0.34 9.20
N ASP A 183 -21.22 1.07 9.00
CA ASP A 183 -21.45 2.44 9.45
C ASP A 183 -22.09 2.54 10.84
N THR A 184 -22.64 1.45 11.37
CA THR A 184 -23.46 1.48 12.60
C THR A 184 -22.92 0.60 13.71
N ALA A 185 -22.30 -0.53 13.42
CA ALA A 185 -21.75 -1.44 14.42
C ALA A 185 -20.66 -2.36 13.85
N PRO A 186 -19.50 -1.80 13.42
CA PRO A 186 -18.50 -2.58 12.71
C PRO A 186 -18.03 -3.76 13.55
N SER A 187 -18.27 -4.95 13.00
CA SER A 187 -17.70 -6.20 13.50
C SER A 187 -16.17 -6.08 13.58
N ASN A 188 -15.57 -5.27 12.69
CA ASN A 188 -14.13 -5.11 12.52
C ASN A 188 -13.43 -6.46 12.29
N ILE A 189 -14.20 -7.46 11.85
CA ILE A 189 -13.70 -8.80 11.58
C ILE A 189 -13.23 -8.85 10.13
N GLY A 190 -12.06 -9.44 9.93
CA GLY A 190 -11.58 -9.77 8.60
C GLY A 190 -12.49 -10.77 7.89
N PHE A 191 -12.46 -10.75 6.56
CA PHE A 191 -13.12 -11.79 5.78
C PHE A 191 -12.28 -12.27 4.62
N TYR A 192 -12.64 -13.47 4.15
CA TYR A 192 -12.11 -14.04 2.93
C TYR A 192 -13.20 -14.66 2.07
N THR A 193 -12.92 -14.78 0.78
CA THR A 193 -13.82 -15.40 -0.18
C THR A 193 -13.62 -16.90 -0.25
N VAL A 194 -14.70 -17.69 -0.30
CA VAL A 194 -14.61 -19.17 -0.23
C VAL A 194 -14.74 -19.93 -1.55
N LYS A 195 -15.00 -19.25 -2.67
CA LYS A 195 -15.08 -19.90 -3.99
C LYS A 195 -14.16 -19.21 -4.99
N ALA A 196 -13.64 -19.97 -5.95
CA ALA A 196 -13.08 -19.42 -7.18
C ALA A 196 -14.22 -18.71 -7.93
N GLY A 197 -14.26 -17.38 -7.87
CA GLY A 197 -15.42 -16.56 -8.26
C GLY A 197 -15.85 -15.57 -7.18
N GLY A 198 -15.37 -15.76 -5.96
CA GLY A 198 -15.35 -14.78 -4.88
C GLY A 198 -16.42 -14.92 -3.83
N TYR A 199 -17.60 -15.49 -4.07
CA TYR A 199 -18.61 -15.58 -2.99
C TYR A 199 -19.13 -16.98 -2.71
N PRO A 200 -19.58 -17.25 -1.45
CA PRO A 200 -19.77 -16.29 -0.34
C PRO A 200 -18.47 -15.83 0.35
N ALA A 201 -18.54 -14.72 1.09
CA ALA A 201 -17.51 -14.29 2.04
C ALA A 201 -17.67 -15.05 3.38
N ARG A 202 -16.56 -15.31 4.07
CA ARG A 202 -16.51 -15.84 5.43
C ARG A 202 -15.72 -14.91 6.32
N PHE A 203 -16.36 -14.42 7.36
CA PHE A 203 -15.73 -13.67 8.43
C PHE A 203 -14.95 -14.61 9.34
N SER A 204 -13.73 -14.22 9.68
CA SER A 204 -12.82 -15.05 10.46
C SER A 204 -11.67 -14.23 11.01
N THR A 205 -11.21 -14.58 12.20
CA THR A 205 -9.95 -14.08 12.79
C THR A 205 -8.73 -14.91 12.37
N ALA A 206 -8.92 -15.85 11.44
CA ALA A 206 -7.87 -16.71 10.89
C ALA A 206 -8.06 -16.87 9.38
N PRO A 207 -6.98 -17.07 8.61
CA PRO A 207 -7.07 -17.14 7.16
C PRO A 207 -7.67 -18.49 6.72
N PRO A 208 -8.10 -18.60 5.46
CA PRO A 208 -8.42 -19.90 4.88
C PRO A 208 -7.15 -20.78 4.80
N THR A 209 -7.31 -22.08 5.03
CA THR A 209 -6.20 -23.06 5.11
C THR A 209 -5.55 -23.42 3.76
N TYR A 210 -6.16 -23.04 2.63
CA TYR A 210 -5.64 -23.34 1.28
C TYR A 210 -5.99 -22.20 0.34
N GLN A 211 -5.03 -21.37 -0.13
CA GLN A 211 -5.27 -20.38 -1.19
C GLN A 211 -4.01 -19.90 -1.95
N ASN A 212 -4.28 -19.34 -3.12
CA ASN A 212 -3.33 -18.72 -4.06
C ASN A 212 -3.28 -17.18 -3.92
N TYR A 213 -3.99 -16.68 -2.91
CA TYR A 213 -4.17 -15.27 -2.61
C TYR A 213 -3.95 -15.05 -1.11
N ALA A 214 -3.27 -13.97 -0.75
CA ALA A 214 -2.99 -13.63 0.64
C ALA A 214 -4.19 -12.87 1.24
N TRP A 215 -4.82 -13.47 2.26
CA TRP A 215 -5.94 -12.88 3.02
C TRP A 215 -5.50 -12.22 4.32
N GLU A 216 -4.23 -12.38 4.66
CA GLU A 216 -3.58 -11.73 5.78
C GLU A 216 -2.31 -11.09 5.25
N VAL A 217 -1.95 -9.97 5.86
CA VAL A 217 -0.76 -9.22 5.50
C VAL A 217 0.04 -8.90 6.74
N PRO A 218 1.37 -8.82 6.65
CA PRO A 218 2.19 -8.39 7.77
C PRO A 218 1.74 -7.02 8.27
N SER A 219 1.61 -6.90 9.59
CA SER A 219 1.38 -5.61 10.23
C SER A 219 2.70 -4.83 10.28
N GLN A 220 2.62 -3.57 9.88
CA GLN A 220 3.67 -2.55 9.92
C GLN A 220 3.27 -1.40 10.85
N LEU A 221 2.17 -1.55 11.61
CA LEU A 221 1.60 -0.49 12.43
C LEU A 221 2.61 0.03 13.47
N ALA A 222 3.40 -0.84 14.09
CA ALA A 222 4.46 -0.45 14.99
C ALA A 222 5.52 0.45 14.31
N ALA A 223 5.93 0.13 13.08
CA ALA A 223 6.89 0.92 12.32
C ALA A 223 6.29 2.26 11.85
N ILE A 224 5.04 2.24 11.40
CA ILE A 224 4.28 3.45 11.02
C ILE A 224 4.11 4.37 12.22
N ARG A 225 3.78 3.83 13.40
CA ARG A 225 3.68 4.56 14.67
C ARG A 225 5.01 5.22 15.03
N ALA A 226 6.11 4.47 14.94
CA ALA A 226 7.43 4.99 15.21
C ALA A 226 7.78 6.17 14.28
N GLU A 227 7.55 6.02 12.97
CA GLU A 227 7.81 7.09 12.00
C GLU A 227 6.87 8.29 12.19
N HIS A 228 5.58 8.04 12.40
CA HIS A 228 4.60 9.09 12.71
C HIS A 228 5.03 9.92 13.93
N ASN A 229 5.55 9.27 14.98
CA ASN A 229 6.03 9.96 16.17
C ASN A 229 7.35 10.71 15.90
N ARG A 230 8.29 10.11 15.17
CA ARG A 230 9.56 10.74 14.80
C ARG A 230 9.34 12.01 13.98
N LEU A 231 8.47 11.95 12.98
CA LEU A 231 8.15 13.08 12.10
C LEU A 231 7.50 14.26 12.84
N ALA A 232 7.05 14.09 14.10
CA ALA A 232 6.58 15.21 14.92
C ALA A 232 7.69 16.22 15.24
N THR A 233 8.94 15.77 15.31
CA THR A 233 10.09 16.59 15.71
C THR A 233 11.19 16.62 14.67
N ASP A 234 11.28 15.59 13.83
CA ASP A 234 12.34 15.44 12.83
C ASP A 234 11.76 14.95 11.51
N THR A 235 11.65 15.86 10.54
CA THR A 235 11.19 15.57 9.17
C THR A 235 12.34 15.25 8.22
N THR A 236 13.56 15.06 8.72
CA THR A 236 14.65 14.60 7.86
C THR A 236 14.39 13.16 7.40
N VAL A 237 14.90 12.85 6.20
CA VAL A 237 14.84 11.49 5.65
C VAL A 237 15.59 10.55 6.57
N MET A 238 14.94 9.50 7.06
CA MET A 238 15.62 8.47 7.82
C MET A 238 16.63 7.76 6.92
N LYS A 239 17.90 7.89 7.27
CA LYS A 239 19.01 7.25 6.58
C LYS A 239 19.53 6.09 7.41
N ARG A 240 20.01 5.02 6.76
CA ARG A 240 20.83 4.03 7.45
C ARG A 240 22.05 4.73 8.07
N SER A 241 22.49 4.29 9.24
CA SER A 241 23.81 4.74 9.72
C SER A 241 24.87 4.27 8.72
N CYS A 242 25.99 4.98 8.58
CA CYS A 242 27.07 4.53 7.69
C CYS A 242 27.62 3.16 8.08
N GLN A 243 27.54 2.78 9.36
CA GLN A 243 27.90 1.45 9.83
C GLN A 243 26.91 0.39 9.33
N GLN A 244 25.61 0.64 9.48
CA GLN A 244 24.58 -0.30 9.05
C GLN A 244 24.53 -0.43 7.53
N LEU A 245 24.66 0.68 6.79
CA LEU A 245 24.74 0.65 5.34
C LEU A 245 25.90 -0.22 4.84
N ARG A 246 27.07 -0.17 5.52
CA ARG A 246 28.20 -1.05 5.21
C ARG A 246 27.90 -2.51 5.50
N ALA A 247 27.33 -2.81 6.66
CA ALA A 247 26.97 -4.19 7.03
C ALA A 247 25.96 -4.79 6.04
N ASP A 248 24.89 -4.06 5.73
CA ASP A 248 23.86 -4.48 4.77
C ASP A 248 24.46 -4.64 3.36
N THR A 249 25.40 -3.78 2.96
CA THR A 249 26.10 -3.86 1.67
C THR A 249 26.99 -5.10 1.59
N ALA A 250 27.80 -5.36 2.61
CA ALA A 250 28.65 -6.54 2.67
C ALA A 250 27.79 -7.81 2.59
N GLN A 251 26.70 -7.88 3.36
CA GLN A 251 25.76 -8.99 3.31
C GLN A 251 25.14 -9.16 1.92
N ALA A 252 24.74 -8.07 1.25
CA ALA A 252 24.21 -8.14 -0.11
C ALA A 252 25.25 -8.65 -1.12
N VAL A 253 26.51 -8.19 -1.06
CA VAL A 253 27.58 -8.67 -1.95
C VAL A 253 27.92 -10.13 -1.68
N ASP A 254 28.11 -10.51 -0.42
CA ASP A 254 28.43 -11.88 -0.02
C ASP A 254 27.33 -12.85 -0.47
N ALA A 255 26.07 -12.48 -0.30
CA ALA A 255 24.93 -13.27 -0.79
C ALA A 255 24.89 -13.37 -2.32
N ALA A 256 25.34 -12.34 -3.05
CA ALA A 256 25.44 -12.39 -4.51
C ALA A 256 26.53 -13.37 -4.96
N VAL A 257 27.69 -13.32 -4.31
CA VAL A 257 28.87 -14.13 -4.65
C VAL A 257 28.64 -15.60 -4.28
N ASN A 258 28.05 -15.88 -3.11
CA ASN A 258 27.87 -17.25 -2.61
C ASN A 258 26.71 -18.01 -3.27
N ASN A 259 25.63 -17.32 -3.69
CA ASN A 259 24.44 -17.93 -4.32
C ASN A 259 24.30 -17.55 -5.81
N GLU A 260 25.39 -17.10 -6.44
CA GLU A 260 25.52 -16.68 -7.85
C GLU A 260 24.55 -15.62 -8.40
N ARG A 261 23.50 -15.15 -7.67
CA ARG A 261 22.47 -14.22 -8.20
C ARG A 261 21.38 -13.74 -7.21
N TRP A 262 21.62 -13.76 -5.89
CA TRP A 262 20.55 -13.58 -4.88
C TRP A 262 19.36 -14.54 -5.07
N ILE A 263 19.68 -15.76 -5.49
CA ILE A 263 18.70 -16.82 -5.63
C ILE A 263 18.21 -17.21 -4.24
N THR A 264 16.88 -17.25 -4.08
CA THR A 264 16.23 -17.79 -2.90
C THR A 264 15.72 -19.19 -3.27
N THR A 265 15.91 -20.17 -2.40
CA THR A 265 15.34 -21.51 -2.60
C THR A 265 13.96 -21.56 -1.95
N TYR A 266 12.92 -21.87 -2.74
CA TYR A 266 11.55 -21.91 -2.25
C TYR A 266 11.28 -23.32 -1.80
N SER A 267 11.04 -23.49 -0.49
CA SER A 267 10.44 -24.70 0.05
C SER A 267 9.10 -24.31 0.66
N PRO A 268 7.97 -24.48 -0.07
CA PRO A 268 6.66 -24.09 0.45
C PRO A 268 6.32 -24.89 1.71
N ALA A 269 5.97 -24.21 2.80
CA ALA A 269 5.26 -24.78 3.95
C ALA A 269 3.75 -24.91 3.69
N GLY A 270 3.28 -24.62 2.47
CA GLY A 270 1.89 -24.66 2.09
C GLY A 270 1.68 -24.32 0.62
N PRO A 271 0.50 -24.63 0.06
CA PRO A 271 0.23 -24.56 -1.36
C PRO A 271 -0.09 -23.13 -1.79
N ARG A 272 0.91 -22.24 -1.87
CA ARG A 272 0.79 -21.08 -2.77
C ARG A 272 0.79 -21.64 -4.20
N SER A 273 -0.35 -21.63 -4.92
CA SER A 273 -0.41 -22.28 -6.24
C SER A 273 0.65 -21.76 -7.19
N GLY A 274 1.17 -22.69 -7.96
CA GLY A 274 1.89 -22.44 -9.21
C GLY A 274 3.39 -22.30 -9.04
N ALA A 275 3.90 -22.13 -7.83
CA ALA A 275 5.34 -22.15 -7.58
C ALA A 275 5.80 -23.60 -7.35
N THR A 276 6.55 -24.15 -8.30
CA THR A 276 7.31 -25.38 -8.09
C THR A 276 8.40 -25.10 -7.05
N PRO A 277 8.61 -25.96 -6.04
CA PRO A 277 9.77 -25.87 -5.18
C PRO A 277 11.05 -25.79 -6.03
N GLY A 278 11.96 -24.90 -5.66
CA GLY A 278 13.16 -24.66 -6.44
C GLY A 278 13.69 -23.25 -6.29
N ASP A 279 14.67 -22.94 -7.13
CA ASP A 279 15.41 -21.69 -7.10
C ASP A 279 14.66 -20.58 -7.83
N TYR A 280 14.44 -19.46 -7.15
CA TYR A 280 13.75 -18.29 -7.68
C TYR A 280 14.50 -17.01 -7.37
N LEU A 281 14.37 -16.03 -8.27
CA LEU A 281 14.72 -14.66 -7.98
C LEU A 281 13.56 -14.02 -7.21
N ASP A 282 13.71 -13.88 -5.90
CA ASP A 282 12.76 -13.07 -5.13
C ASP A 282 12.97 -11.58 -5.48
N THR A 283 11.99 -11.00 -6.17
CA THR A 283 12.08 -9.60 -6.63
C THR A 283 12.18 -8.63 -5.46
N ALA A 284 11.54 -8.93 -4.31
CA ALA A 284 11.67 -8.09 -3.13
C ALA A 284 13.11 -8.08 -2.59
N THR A 285 13.75 -9.25 -2.50
CA THR A 285 15.17 -9.36 -2.15
C THR A 285 16.08 -8.66 -3.15
N PHE A 286 15.84 -8.87 -4.45
CA PHE A 286 16.60 -8.19 -5.51
C PHE A 286 16.51 -6.66 -5.37
N VAL A 287 15.30 -6.11 -5.23
CA VAL A 287 15.08 -4.67 -5.12
C VAL A 287 15.71 -4.11 -3.83
N ARG A 288 15.58 -4.80 -2.70
CA ARG A 288 16.22 -4.38 -1.44
C ARG A 288 17.73 -4.30 -1.59
N ASN A 289 18.36 -5.36 -2.09
CA ASN A 289 19.81 -5.42 -2.24
C ASN A 289 20.31 -4.37 -3.24
N LEU A 290 19.64 -4.22 -4.38
CA LEU A 290 20.02 -3.21 -5.38
C LEU A 290 19.89 -1.78 -4.83
N ARG A 291 18.83 -1.48 -4.06
CA ARG A 291 18.67 -0.18 -3.38
C ARG A 291 19.77 0.05 -2.34
N THR A 292 20.12 -0.94 -1.54
CA THR A 292 21.23 -0.85 -0.57
C THR A 292 22.56 -0.56 -1.27
N LEU A 293 22.86 -1.27 -2.36
CA LEU A 293 24.07 -1.04 -3.15
C LEU A 293 24.10 0.36 -3.77
N ALA A 294 22.98 0.81 -4.34
CA ALA A 294 22.87 2.16 -4.90
C ALA A 294 23.04 3.26 -3.82
N GLU A 295 22.43 3.06 -2.65
CA GLU A 295 22.62 3.94 -1.49
C GLU A 295 24.10 3.97 -1.08
N PHE A 296 24.77 2.81 -1.01
CA PHE A 296 26.19 2.72 -0.66
C PHE A 296 27.08 3.49 -1.64
N VAL A 297 26.90 3.31 -2.96
CA VAL A 297 27.69 4.04 -3.97
C VAL A 297 27.48 5.55 -3.85
N THR A 298 26.25 5.99 -3.65
CA THR A 298 25.92 7.42 -3.50
C THR A 298 26.49 8.00 -2.21
N ARG A 299 26.38 7.26 -1.10
CA ARG A 299 26.73 7.77 0.22
C ARG A 299 28.21 7.68 0.54
N THR A 300 28.93 6.72 -0.03
CA THR A 300 30.39 6.66 0.09
C THR A 300 31.10 7.82 -0.61
N THR A 301 30.43 8.52 -1.52
CA THR A 301 30.96 9.73 -2.18
C THR A 301 30.45 11.04 -1.55
N THR A 302 29.54 10.99 -0.59
CA THR A 302 28.90 12.19 -0.01
C THR A 302 29.03 12.30 1.50
N ASP A 303 28.49 11.37 2.28
CA ASP A 303 28.40 11.48 3.76
C ASP A 303 28.94 10.28 4.55
N CYS A 304 29.23 9.15 3.88
CA CYS A 304 29.85 7.95 4.43
C CYS A 304 31.26 7.72 3.87
N THR A 305 32.06 8.79 3.78
CA THR A 305 33.35 8.87 3.06
C THR A 305 34.50 8.04 3.64
N ALA A 306 34.30 7.29 4.73
CA ALA A 306 35.38 6.49 5.30
C ALA A 306 35.65 5.23 4.45
N TRP A 307 36.51 5.42 3.45
CA TRP A 307 37.42 4.45 2.86
C TRP A 307 38.83 4.81 3.35
N ASN A 308 39.18 4.40 4.56
CA ASN A 308 40.59 4.17 4.89
C ASN A 308 40.81 2.67 4.72
N TYR A 309 41.27 2.29 3.53
CA TYR A 309 42.01 1.04 3.34
C TYR A 309 43.46 1.28 3.74
#